data_AF-A0A813EKJ9-F1
#
_entry.id   AF-A0A813EKJ9-F1
#
_cell.length_a   1.000
_cell.length_b   1.000
_cell.length_c   1.000
_cell.angle_alpha   90.00
_cell.angle_beta   90.00
_cell.angle_gamma   90.00
#
_symmetry.space_group_name_H-M   'P 1'
#
loop_
_entity.id
_entity.type
_entity.pdbx_description
1 polymer ?
#
loop_
_entity_poly.entity_id
_entity_poly.type
_entity_poly.pdbx_seq_one_letter_code
_entity_poly.pdbx_strand_id
1 'polypeptide(L)'
;MPWTLTFRTLTYLALLAVSSPPEAQAFKQQQCKDPLFQTHWAGKNDIQTLTDFPVVKTNLKLCPAYNEKASCCHQTFESEQQKFFNVWEHALAEKLLRLEAHRQAVENAAIGQGLHQGSHSHNVDYEQYEAVQARYHDILGEGLPGVDRSHCFTTLLTYVAGVMCFSCKPEWFHYTVIEGDSLSEQKVIRVRMATSVCLDLWAMCGPFGKASVALEAAIRDSSVARNASLAAENLDMFKSQQHLCDWMHDQVALHPFRLPSREGHSVPALPKATPGSSVSYGTAPAERERRLQGVEATLDALEDGKASGFSLQWRDPVGISGANRVADLMPQSAVIIAVVVIIASMRAG
;
A
#
# COMPACT_ATOMS: atom_id res chain seq x y z
N MET A 1 47.39 -65.43 12.63
CA MET A 1 46.57 -64.21 12.74
C MET A 1 46.39 -63.62 11.34
N PRO A 2 45.27 -63.87 10.65
CA PRO A 2 45.01 -63.25 9.35
C PRO A 2 43.95 -62.14 9.47
N TRP A 3 44.31 -61.00 8.89
CA TRP A 3 43.42 -59.87 8.60
C TRP A 3 42.69 -60.17 7.29
N THR A 4 41.37 -60.35 7.33
CA THR A 4 40.52 -60.35 6.13
C THR A 4 39.33 -59.43 6.40
N LEU A 5 39.59 -58.13 6.38
CA LEU A 5 38.53 -57.13 6.30
C LEU A 5 37.96 -57.15 4.87
N THR A 6 36.70 -57.53 4.81
CA THR A 6 35.86 -57.68 3.64
C THR A 6 35.68 -56.37 2.87
N PHE A 7 36.23 -56.31 1.66
CA PHE A 7 36.10 -55.23 0.67
C PHE A 7 34.67 -55.02 0.12
N ARG A 8 33.66 -55.75 0.60
CA ARG A 8 32.29 -55.75 0.03
C ARG A 8 31.34 -54.69 0.59
N THR A 9 31.69 -54.02 1.69
CA THR A 9 30.84 -52.98 2.29
C THR A 9 31.10 -51.57 1.74
N LEU A 10 32.21 -51.36 1.01
CA LEU A 10 32.54 -50.06 0.42
C LEU A 10 31.86 -49.80 -0.94
N THR A 11 31.34 -50.83 -1.62
CA THR A 11 30.72 -50.66 -2.94
C THR A 11 29.24 -50.22 -2.87
N TYR A 12 28.55 -50.47 -1.76
CA TYR A 12 27.14 -50.06 -1.58
C TYR A 12 26.96 -48.60 -1.13
N LEU A 13 28.01 -47.96 -0.61
CA LEU A 13 27.98 -46.54 -0.23
C LEU A 13 28.23 -45.58 -1.41
N ALA A 14 28.70 -46.08 -2.56
CA ALA A 14 29.01 -45.26 -3.72
C ALA A 14 27.84 -45.07 -4.72
N LEU A 15 26.71 -45.77 -4.54
CA LEU A 15 25.56 -45.74 -5.46
C LEU A 15 24.34 -44.99 -4.91
N LEU A 16 24.42 -44.43 -3.71
CA LEU A 16 23.44 -43.46 -3.20
C LEU A 16 23.88 -42.02 -3.49
N ALA A 17 24.49 -41.77 -4.65
CA ALA A 17 24.46 -40.45 -5.25
C ALA A 17 23.01 -40.19 -5.68
N VAL A 18 22.19 -39.79 -4.71
CA VAL A 18 20.81 -39.34 -4.90
C VAL A 18 20.89 -38.16 -5.86
N SER A 19 20.69 -38.43 -7.16
CA SER A 19 20.39 -37.39 -8.12
C SER A 19 19.13 -36.70 -7.62
N SER A 20 19.27 -35.46 -7.16
CA SER A 20 18.12 -34.62 -6.86
C SER A 20 17.20 -34.67 -8.08
N PRO A 21 15.88 -34.91 -7.90
CA PRO A 21 14.96 -34.99 -9.03
C PRO A 21 15.14 -33.74 -9.90
N PRO A 22 15.13 -33.87 -11.25
CA PRO A 22 15.41 -32.76 -12.17
C PRO A 22 14.49 -31.54 -11.93
N GLU A 23 13.31 -31.77 -11.37
CA GLU A 23 12.35 -30.75 -10.94
C GLU A 23 12.94 -29.81 -9.87
N ALA A 24 13.71 -30.32 -8.92
CA ALA A 24 14.35 -29.52 -7.87
C ALA A 24 15.49 -28.62 -8.41
N GLN A 25 16.09 -28.96 -9.55
CA GLN A 25 17.09 -28.13 -10.21
C GLN A 25 16.46 -27.01 -11.05
N ALA A 26 15.33 -27.28 -11.71
CA ALA A 26 14.59 -26.27 -12.46
C ALA A 26 14.12 -25.12 -11.54
N PHE A 27 13.63 -25.43 -10.34
CA PHE A 27 13.24 -24.42 -9.35
C PHE A 27 14.42 -23.53 -8.88
N LYS A 28 15.64 -24.08 -8.80
CA LYS A 28 16.83 -23.28 -8.44
C LYS A 28 17.22 -22.26 -9.52
N GLN A 29 16.82 -22.48 -10.77
CA GLN A 29 17.11 -21.56 -11.89
C GLN A 29 16.08 -20.43 -12.01
N GLN A 30 15.04 -20.40 -11.18
CA GLN A 30 13.94 -19.44 -11.24
C GLN A 30 13.72 -18.68 -9.92
N GLN A 31 14.70 -18.73 -9.01
CA GLN A 31 14.61 -18.07 -7.69
C GLN A 31 14.36 -16.57 -7.77
N CYS A 32 14.74 -15.92 -8.86
CA CYS A 32 14.56 -14.49 -9.06
C CYS A 32 13.56 -14.13 -10.18
N LYS A 33 12.81 -15.13 -10.65
CA LYS A 33 11.75 -14.98 -11.66
C LYS A 33 10.36 -15.06 -11.04
N ASP A 34 10.14 -14.27 -9.99
CA ASP A 34 8.83 -14.17 -9.35
C ASP A 34 7.80 -13.62 -10.36
N PRO A 35 6.72 -14.35 -10.68
CA PRO A 35 5.68 -13.91 -11.61
C PRO A 35 5.05 -12.56 -11.25
N LEU A 36 5.05 -12.15 -9.98
CA LEU A 36 4.57 -10.82 -9.57
C LEU A 36 5.37 -9.69 -10.22
N PHE A 37 6.63 -9.94 -10.56
CA PHE A 37 7.55 -8.98 -11.16
C PHE A 37 7.90 -9.34 -12.61
N GLN A 38 7.06 -10.13 -13.29
CA GLN A 38 7.31 -10.62 -14.65
C GLN A 38 7.68 -9.52 -15.64
N THR A 39 7.07 -8.33 -15.53
CA THR A 39 7.40 -7.17 -16.36
C THR A 39 8.84 -6.66 -16.19
N HIS A 40 9.59 -7.15 -15.21
CA HIS A 40 10.96 -6.74 -14.88
C HIS A 40 11.99 -7.87 -15.00
N TRP A 41 11.61 -9.03 -15.54
CA TRP A 41 12.58 -10.07 -15.90
C TRP A 41 12.24 -10.78 -17.22
N ALA A 42 10.97 -10.80 -17.64
CA ALA A 42 10.59 -11.47 -18.88
C ALA A 42 10.97 -10.64 -20.12
N GLY A 43 11.76 -11.25 -21.01
CA GLY A 43 12.05 -10.70 -22.35
C GLY A 43 12.92 -9.44 -22.37
N LYS A 44 13.58 -9.12 -21.25
CA LYS A 44 14.41 -7.93 -21.11
C LYS A 44 15.87 -8.30 -20.84
N ASN A 45 16.79 -7.63 -21.53
CA ASN A 45 18.24 -7.83 -21.43
C ASN A 45 18.97 -6.61 -20.84
N ASP A 46 18.28 -5.73 -20.11
CA ASP A 46 18.84 -4.50 -19.56
C ASP A 46 19.30 -4.65 -18.11
N ILE A 47 20.16 -3.73 -17.65
CA ILE A 47 20.75 -3.75 -16.29
C ILE A 47 19.70 -3.45 -15.20
N GLN A 48 18.46 -3.14 -15.59
CA GLN A 48 17.34 -2.85 -14.69
C GLN A 48 16.42 -4.06 -14.47
N THR A 49 16.81 -5.25 -14.93
CA THR A 49 16.05 -6.49 -14.71
C THR A 49 16.59 -7.31 -13.56
N LEU A 50 15.69 -8.01 -12.87
CA LEU A 50 16.08 -8.98 -11.86
C LEU A 50 17.04 -10.02 -12.47
N THR A 51 18.08 -10.38 -11.72
CA THR A 51 19.03 -11.41 -12.15
C THR A 51 18.33 -12.77 -12.24
N ASP A 52 18.85 -13.71 -13.02
CA ASP A 52 18.24 -15.05 -13.09
C ASP A 52 18.43 -15.83 -11.76
N PHE A 53 19.49 -15.53 -11.02
CA PHE A 53 19.89 -16.19 -9.79
C PHE A 53 20.28 -15.18 -8.71
N PRO A 54 20.11 -15.53 -7.42
CA PRO A 54 20.45 -14.62 -6.34
C PRO A 54 21.95 -14.41 -6.26
N VAL A 55 22.36 -13.16 -6.06
CA VAL A 55 23.76 -12.76 -5.94
C VAL A 55 23.94 -11.98 -4.65
N VAL A 56 25.10 -12.12 -4.02
CA VAL A 56 25.45 -11.29 -2.86
C VAL A 56 25.69 -9.87 -3.34
N LYS A 57 24.92 -8.93 -2.82
CA LYS A 57 25.09 -7.49 -3.06
C LYS A 57 25.48 -6.79 -1.77
N THR A 58 26.20 -5.70 -1.95
CA THR A 58 26.51 -4.73 -0.91
C THR A 58 26.02 -3.37 -1.38
N ASN A 59 25.65 -2.49 -0.46
CA ASN A 59 25.20 -1.13 -0.76
C ASN A 59 23.82 -1.04 -1.44
N LEU A 60 22.91 -1.98 -1.19
CA LEU A 60 21.47 -1.75 -1.39
C LEU A 60 21.02 -0.68 -0.40
N LYS A 61 20.37 0.37 -0.89
CA LYS A 61 19.92 1.51 -0.11
C LYS A 61 18.46 1.36 0.33
N LEU A 62 17.59 0.87 -0.56
CA LEU A 62 16.16 0.73 -0.31
C LEU A 62 15.82 -0.57 0.39
N CYS A 63 16.53 -1.66 0.08
CA CYS A 63 16.31 -2.94 0.73
C CYS A 63 17.58 -3.43 1.46
N PRO A 64 18.09 -2.67 2.46
CA PRO A 64 19.37 -2.94 3.09
C PRO A 64 19.40 -4.25 3.90
N ALA A 65 18.23 -4.78 4.29
CA ALA A 65 18.11 -6.08 4.95
C ALA A 65 18.68 -7.26 4.13
N TYR A 66 18.89 -7.06 2.82
CA TYR A 66 19.48 -8.03 1.89
C TYR A 66 20.95 -7.77 1.57
N ASN A 67 21.58 -6.74 2.16
CA ASN A 67 23.03 -6.56 2.06
C ASN A 67 23.75 -7.77 2.67
N GLU A 68 24.83 -8.19 2.03
CA GLU A 68 25.66 -9.34 2.43
C GLU A 68 24.92 -10.69 2.42
N LYS A 69 23.72 -10.73 1.82
CA LYS A 69 22.93 -11.94 1.59
C LYS A 69 22.73 -12.16 0.09
N ALA A 70 22.61 -13.42 -0.31
CA ALA A 70 22.23 -13.75 -1.68
C ALA A 70 20.77 -13.30 -1.90
N SER A 71 20.56 -12.35 -2.82
CA SER A 71 19.24 -11.77 -3.11
C SER A 71 19.06 -11.51 -4.61
N CYS A 72 17.82 -11.28 -5.02
CA CYS A 72 17.47 -11.04 -6.42
C CYS A 72 17.59 -9.56 -6.84
N CYS A 73 17.72 -8.66 -5.88
CA CYS A 73 17.84 -7.23 -6.13
C CYS A 73 19.29 -6.80 -6.37
N HIS A 74 19.44 -5.68 -7.07
CA HIS A 74 20.71 -4.96 -7.25
C HIS A 74 20.43 -3.45 -7.32
N GLN A 75 21.48 -2.63 -7.22
CA GLN A 75 21.35 -1.18 -7.04
C GLN A 75 20.58 -0.49 -8.19
N THR A 76 20.74 -0.96 -9.43
CA THR A 76 19.99 -0.42 -10.57
C THR A 76 18.51 -0.83 -10.60
N PHE A 77 18.11 -1.89 -9.89
CA PHE A 77 16.69 -2.24 -9.74
C PHE A 77 16.00 -1.37 -8.66
N GLU A 78 16.76 -0.86 -7.69
CA GLU A 78 16.23 0.04 -6.65
C GLU A 78 15.61 1.31 -7.25
N SER A 79 16.06 1.78 -8.42
CA SER A 79 15.40 2.90 -9.08
C SER A 79 13.97 2.58 -9.56
N GLU A 80 13.72 1.34 -10.02
CA GLU A 80 12.36 0.93 -10.37
C GLU A 80 11.51 0.73 -9.10
N GLN A 81 12.07 0.14 -8.05
CA GLN A 81 11.39 0.04 -6.75
C GLN A 81 10.97 1.42 -6.22
N GLN A 82 11.87 2.42 -6.25
CA GLN A 82 11.55 3.78 -5.83
C GLN A 82 10.44 4.41 -6.67
N LYS A 83 10.50 4.22 -7.99
CA LYS A 83 9.48 4.73 -8.92
C LYS A 83 8.10 4.18 -8.56
N PHE A 84 7.96 2.88 -8.32
CA PHE A 84 6.66 2.28 -7.97
C PHE A 84 6.22 2.61 -6.54
N PHE A 85 7.15 2.76 -5.60
CA PHE A 85 6.83 3.27 -4.27
C PHE A 85 6.21 4.68 -4.35
N ASN A 86 6.81 5.59 -5.13
CA ASN A 86 6.29 6.94 -5.32
C ASN A 86 4.91 6.96 -5.98
N VAL A 87 4.62 5.99 -6.85
CA VAL A 87 3.28 5.82 -7.45
C VAL A 87 2.24 5.52 -6.37
N TRP A 88 2.54 4.66 -5.40
CA TRP A 88 1.64 4.36 -4.28
C TRP A 88 1.48 5.54 -3.33
N GLU A 89 2.57 6.23 -3.00
CA GLU A 89 2.52 7.48 -2.22
C GLU A 89 1.59 8.50 -2.88
N HIS A 90 1.76 8.74 -4.18
CA HIS A 90 0.91 9.64 -4.93
C HIS A 90 -0.55 9.15 -5.01
N ALA A 91 -0.78 7.86 -5.25
CA ALA A 91 -2.13 7.29 -5.31
C ALA A 91 -2.90 7.46 -3.99
N LEU A 92 -2.22 7.30 -2.85
CA LEU A 92 -2.79 7.54 -1.53
C LEU A 92 -3.06 9.04 -1.30
N ALA A 93 -2.15 9.92 -1.73
CA ALA A 93 -2.31 11.38 -1.60
C ALA A 93 -3.49 11.90 -2.41
N GLU A 94 -3.66 11.41 -3.63
CA GLU A 94 -4.76 11.72 -4.52
C GLU A 94 -6.13 11.36 -3.91
N LYS A 95 -6.23 10.31 -3.10
CA LYS A 95 -7.49 10.01 -2.38
C LYS A 95 -7.88 11.15 -1.44
N LEU A 96 -6.92 11.71 -0.70
CA LEU A 96 -7.19 12.81 0.21
C LEU A 96 -7.49 14.11 -0.55
N LEU A 97 -6.83 14.36 -1.68
CA LEU A 97 -7.12 15.52 -2.53
C LEU A 97 -8.53 15.46 -3.11
N ARG A 98 -9.00 14.27 -3.52
CA ARG A 98 -10.38 14.08 -3.98
C ARG A 98 -11.40 14.24 -2.86
N LEU A 99 -11.07 13.84 -1.62
CA LEU A 99 -11.91 14.14 -0.46
C LEU A 99 -12.05 15.66 -0.23
N GLU A 100 -10.94 16.40 -0.27
CA GLU A 100 -10.96 17.86 -0.12
C GLU A 100 -11.72 18.55 -1.26
N ALA A 101 -11.52 18.11 -2.51
CA ALA A 101 -12.25 18.63 -3.66
C ALA A 101 -13.77 18.38 -3.52
N HIS A 102 -14.17 17.20 -3.06
CA HIS A 102 -15.59 16.91 -2.79
C HIS A 102 -16.13 17.77 -1.64
N ARG A 103 -15.38 17.96 -0.54
CA ARG A 103 -15.77 18.90 0.55
C ARG A 103 -16.08 20.30 0.02
N GLN A 104 -15.21 20.85 -0.84
CA GLN A 104 -15.40 22.15 -1.48
C GLN A 104 -16.64 22.15 -2.40
N ALA A 105 -16.90 21.06 -3.12
CA ALA A 105 -18.10 20.92 -3.95
C ALA A 105 -19.39 20.90 -3.10
N VAL A 106 -19.36 20.27 -1.92
CA VAL A 106 -20.48 20.31 -0.95
C VAL A 106 -20.72 21.72 -0.43
N GLU A 107 -19.65 22.45 -0.08
CA GLU A 107 -19.71 23.85 0.37
C GLU A 107 -20.31 24.77 -0.71
N ASN A 108 -19.86 24.63 -1.96
CA ASN A 108 -20.42 25.37 -3.10
C ASN A 108 -21.90 25.05 -3.36
N ALA A 109 -22.30 23.78 -3.22
CA ALA A 109 -23.70 23.38 -3.34
C ALA A 109 -24.57 24.02 -2.26
N ALA A 110 -24.07 24.12 -1.03
CA ALA A 110 -24.78 24.79 0.07
C ALA A 110 -24.98 26.28 -0.21
N ILE A 111 -23.94 26.97 -0.71
CA ILE A 111 -24.02 28.37 -1.15
C ILE A 111 -25.06 28.54 -2.27
N GLY A 112 -25.02 27.68 -3.28
CA GLY A 112 -25.97 27.72 -4.40
C GLY A 112 -27.43 27.52 -3.99
N GLN A 113 -27.68 26.80 -2.89
CA GLN A 113 -29.01 26.59 -2.32
C GLN A 113 -29.44 27.69 -1.34
N GLY A 114 -28.60 28.70 -1.08
CA GLY A 114 -28.91 29.79 -0.17
C GLY A 114 -28.85 29.42 1.32
N LEU A 115 -28.19 28.31 1.67
CA LEU A 115 -28.06 27.82 3.06
C LEU A 115 -27.16 28.68 3.97
N HIS A 116 -26.65 29.81 3.47
CA HIS A 116 -25.89 30.79 4.25
C HIS A 116 -26.69 32.07 4.58
N GLN A 117 -27.93 32.19 4.10
CA GLN A 117 -28.75 33.40 4.25
C GLN A 117 -29.66 33.33 5.50
N GLY A 118 -29.05 33.34 6.69
CA GLY A 118 -29.55 34.00 7.91
C GLY A 118 -30.80 33.49 8.64
N SER A 119 -31.52 32.46 8.18
CA SER A 119 -32.76 31.97 8.84
C SER A 119 -32.78 30.45 8.97
N HIS A 120 -31.83 29.87 9.71
CA HIS A 120 -31.48 28.44 9.57
C HIS A 120 -31.64 27.60 10.84
N SER A 121 -32.19 28.13 11.94
CA SER A 121 -32.29 27.38 13.20
C SER A 121 -33.26 26.19 13.17
N HIS A 122 -33.95 25.93 12.05
CA HIS A 122 -34.88 24.81 11.87
C HIS A 122 -34.76 24.10 10.51
N ASN A 123 -33.70 24.35 9.74
CA ASN A 123 -33.56 23.71 8.43
C ASN A 123 -32.77 22.39 8.57
N VAL A 124 -33.47 21.26 8.43
CA VAL A 124 -32.88 19.91 8.44
C VAL A 124 -31.72 19.78 7.44
N ASP A 125 -31.82 20.42 6.27
CA ASP A 125 -30.74 20.38 5.27
C ASP A 125 -29.47 21.09 5.76
N TYR A 126 -29.61 22.15 6.56
CA TYR A 126 -28.48 22.87 7.16
C TYR A 126 -27.80 22.02 8.24
N GLU A 127 -28.57 21.41 9.14
CA GLU A 127 -28.03 20.51 10.17
C GLU A 127 -27.28 19.31 9.55
N GLN A 128 -27.82 18.72 8.48
CA GLN A 128 -27.16 17.64 7.75
C GLN A 128 -25.89 18.12 7.03
N TYR A 129 -25.91 19.31 6.45
CA TYR A 129 -24.72 19.93 5.86
C TYR A 129 -23.62 20.16 6.90
N GLU A 130 -23.95 20.72 8.06
CA GLU A 130 -22.97 20.92 9.15
C GLU A 130 -22.42 19.59 9.66
N ALA A 131 -23.27 18.57 9.79
CA ALA A 131 -22.82 17.23 10.15
C ALA A 131 -21.80 16.67 9.13
N VAL A 132 -22.01 16.87 7.83
CA VAL A 132 -21.05 16.50 6.78
C VAL A 132 -19.74 17.27 6.92
N GLN A 133 -19.78 18.59 7.12
CA GLN A 133 -18.56 19.40 7.29
C GLN A 133 -17.76 19.00 8.52
N ALA A 134 -18.44 18.68 9.63
CA ALA A 134 -17.80 18.14 10.82
C ALA A 134 -17.07 16.83 10.50
N ARG A 135 -17.67 15.91 9.75
CA ARG A 135 -17.00 14.65 9.33
C ARG A 135 -15.83 14.86 8.39
N TYR A 136 -15.87 15.86 7.52
CA TYR A 136 -14.70 16.24 6.75
C TYR A 136 -13.58 16.74 7.64
N HIS A 137 -13.90 17.58 8.63
CA HIS A 137 -12.92 18.05 9.60
C HIS A 137 -12.28 16.88 10.36
N ASP A 138 -13.05 15.85 10.71
CA ASP A 138 -12.53 14.66 11.39
C ASP A 138 -11.44 13.91 10.58
N ILE A 139 -11.51 13.94 9.25
CA ILE A 139 -10.62 13.18 8.34
C ILE A 139 -9.51 14.06 7.76
N LEU A 140 -9.86 15.29 7.38
CA LEU A 140 -8.97 16.22 6.67
C LEU A 140 -8.24 17.15 7.63
N GLY A 141 -8.83 17.45 8.79
CA GLY A 141 -8.30 18.39 9.77
C GLY A 141 -7.02 17.92 10.44
N GLU A 142 -6.19 18.90 10.82
CA GLU A 142 -5.02 18.69 11.65
C GLU A 142 -5.48 18.68 13.12
N GLY A 143 -5.68 17.50 13.71
CA GLY A 143 -5.66 17.39 15.17
C GLY A 143 -6.99 17.18 15.90
N LEU A 144 -7.88 16.32 15.40
CA LEU A 144 -8.72 15.62 16.36
C LEU A 144 -7.87 14.65 17.19
N PRO A 145 -7.93 14.72 18.53
CA PRO A 145 -7.25 13.75 19.38
C PRO A 145 -7.78 12.35 19.07
N GLY A 146 -6.91 11.51 18.51
CA GLY A 146 -7.21 10.10 18.22
C GLY A 146 -7.42 9.75 16.74
N VAL A 147 -7.46 10.70 15.81
CA VAL A 147 -7.43 10.42 14.36
C VAL A 147 -6.11 10.89 13.79
N ASP A 148 -5.08 10.05 13.95
CA ASP A 148 -3.77 10.33 13.38
C ASP A 148 -3.66 9.75 11.97
N ARG A 149 -4.13 10.53 10.99
CA ARG A 149 -4.04 10.19 9.56
C ARG A 149 -2.59 9.89 9.17
N SER A 150 -1.63 10.66 9.68
CA SER A 150 -0.21 10.49 9.34
C SER A 150 0.30 9.12 9.75
N HIS A 151 -0.07 8.62 10.93
CA HIS A 151 0.31 7.27 11.38
C HIS A 151 -0.32 6.17 10.52
N CYS A 152 -1.61 6.29 10.16
CA CYS A 152 -2.24 5.32 9.27
C CYS A 152 -1.52 5.26 7.92
N PHE A 153 -1.33 6.40 7.24
CA PHE A 153 -0.73 6.43 5.91
C PHE A 153 0.76 6.08 5.93
N THR A 154 1.50 6.45 6.98
CA THR A 154 2.88 5.98 7.21
C THR A 154 2.92 4.45 7.32
N THR A 155 1.94 3.85 7.99
CA THR A 155 1.84 2.39 8.15
C THR A 155 1.48 1.71 6.83
N LEU A 156 0.60 2.30 6.02
CA LEU A 156 0.32 1.83 4.65
C LEU A 156 1.57 1.89 3.76
N LEU A 157 2.33 3.00 3.80
CA LEU A 157 3.59 3.12 3.06
C LEU A 157 4.65 2.14 3.56
N THR A 158 4.69 1.86 4.86
CA THR A 158 5.56 0.82 5.43
C THR A 158 5.24 -0.54 4.82
N TYR A 159 3.97 -0.92 4.74
CA TYR A 159 3.57 -2.15 4.07
C TYR A 159 3.98 -2.15 2.59
N VAL A 160 3.72 -1.06 1.87
CA VAL A 160 4.12 -0.94 0.45
C VAL A 160 5.62 -1.15 0.30
N ALA A 161 6.44 -0.53 1.13
CA ALA A 161 7.90 -0.69 1.11
C ALA A 161 8.34 -2.14 1.32
N GLY A 162 7.72 -2.86 2.27
CA GLY A 162 8.01 -4.28 2.50
C GLY A 162 7.65 -5.15 1.30
N VAL A 163 6.50 -4.91 0.67
CA VAL A 163 6.11 -5.59 -0.57
C VAL A 163 7.06 -5.22 -1.72
N MET A 164 7.55 -3.99 -1.83
CA MET A 164 8.56 -3.62 -2.83
C MET A 164 9.87 -4.39 -2.62
N CYS A 165 10.29 -4.60 -1.37
CA CYS A 165 11.47 -5.40 -1.05
C CYS A 165 11.25 -6.92 -1.15
N PHE A 166 10.00 -7.38 -1.29
CA PHE A 166 9.69 -8.79 -1.52
C PHE A 166 10.32 -9.32 -2.81
N SER A 167 10.48 -8.47 -3.83
CA SER A 167 11.19 -8.80 -5.07
C SER A 167 12.64 -9.26 -4.86
N CYS A 168 13.22 -8.97 -3.70
CA CYS A 168 14.59 -9.34 -3.37
C CYS A 168 14.71 -10.75 -2.78
N LYS A 169 13.60 -11.39 -2.37
CA LYS A 169 13.61 -12.72 -1.73
C LYS A 169 13.74 -13.84 -2.77
N PRO A 170 14.85 -14.62 -2.79
CA PRO A 170 15.01 -15.74 -3.72
C PRO A 170 14.06 -16.92 -3.44
N GLU A 171 13.47 -16.96 -2.25
CA GLU A 171 12.52 -17.97 -1.81
C GLU A 171 11.07 -17.49 -1.80
N TRP A 172 10.73 -16.53 -2.68
CA TRP A 172 9.39 -15.97 -2.86
C TRP A 172 8.27 -17.02 -2.97
N PHE A 173 8.56 -18.16 -3.61
CA PHE A 173 7.61 -19.26 -3.82
C PHE A 173 7.14 -19.94 -2.52
N HIS A 174 7.83 -19.75 -1.40
CA HIS A 174 7.35 -20.20 -0.09
C HIS A 174 6.26 -19.30 0.50
N TYR A 175 6.19 -18.05 0.03
CA TYR A 175 5.26 -17.03 0.50
C TYR A 175 4.11 -16.81 -0.48
N THR A 176 4.06 -17.49 -1.62
CA THR A 176 3.02 -17.27 -2.64
C THR A 176 2.20 -18.53 -2.90
N VAL A 177 0.95 -18.31 -3.31
CA VAL A 177 0.10 -19.34 -3.90
C VAL A 177 0.03 -19.06 -5.39
N ILE A 178 0.48 -20.04 -6.17
CA ILE A 178 0.53 -19.98 -7.62
C ILE A 178 -0.62 -20.80 -8.18
N GLU A 179 -1.36 -20.21 -9.12
CA GLU A 179 -2.32 -20.89 -9.97
C GLU A 179 -1.71 -21.05 -11.38
N GLY A 180 -1.88 -22.22 -11.96
CA GLY A 180 -1.40 -22.55 -13.30
C GLY A 180 -1.01 -24.02 -13.42
N ASP A 181 -1.25 -24.61 -14.59
CA ASP A 181 -0.73 -25.91 -14.98
C ASP A 181 0.57 -25.77 -15.81
N SER A 182 1.13 -26.88 -16.28
CA SER A 182 2.35 -26.87 -17.11
C SER A 182 2.19 -26.21 -18.49
N LEU A 183 0.97 -25.88 -18.89
CA LEU A 183 0.62 -25.32 -20.21
C LEU A 183 0.20 -23.84 -20.12
N SER A 184 -0.25 -23.38 -18.96
CA SER A 184 -0.65 -21.99 -18.70
C SER A 184 0.47 -21.17 -18.04
N GLU A 185 0.45 -19.86 -18.22
CA GLU A 185 1.36 -18.96 -17.50
C GLU A 185 1.08 -19.04 -15.98
N GLN A 186 2.14 -19.30 -15.20
CA GLN A 186 2.06 -19.30 -13.74
C GLN A 186 1.67 -17.91 -13.25
N LYS A 187 0.60 -17.84 -12.47
CA LYS A 187 0.08 -16.61 -11.90
C LYS A 187 0.06 -16.70 -10.40
N VAL A 188 0.67 -15.74 -9.71
CA VAL A 188 0.50 -15.60 -8.27
C VAL A 188 -0.90 -15.06 -8.00
N ILE A 189 -1.72 -15.85 -7.30
CA ILE A 189 -3.09 -15.47 -6.91
C ILE A 189 -3.18 -15.01 -5.45
N ARG A 190 -2.15 -15.31 -4.65
CA ARG A 190 -2.09 -14.91 -3.24
C ARG A 190 -0.67 -14.77 -2.76
N VAL A 191 -0.41 -13.77 -1.93
CA VAL A 191 0.79 -13.70 -1.08
C VAL A 191 0.37 -14.00 0.36
N ARG A 192 1.00 -15.00 0.96
CA ARG A 192 0.78 -15.47 2.32
C ARG A 192 1.38 -14.45 3.30
N MET A 193 0.56 -13.53 3.78
CA MET A 193 0.95 -12.56 4.79
C MET A 193 0.86 -13.16 6.19
N ALA A 194 1.74 -12.73 7.09
CA ALA A 194 1.62 -13.02 8.50
C ALA A 194 0.33 -12.40 9.05
N THR A 195 -0.37 -13.10 9.95
CA THR A 195 -1.65 -12.62 10.51
C THR A 195 -1.50 -11.31 11.30
N SER A 196 -0.32 -11.08 11.90
CA SER A 196 0.03 -9.83 12.58
C SER A 196 -0.09 -8.61 11.66
N VAL A 197 0.27 -8.74 10.38
CA VAL A 197 0.30 -7.61 9.43
C VAL A 197 -1.04 -6.91 9.33
N CYS A 198 -2.14 -7.66 9.18
CA CYS A 198 -3.47 -7.06 9.06
C CYS A 198 -4.02 -6.51 10.39
N LEU A 199 -3.61 -7.09 11.52
CA LEU A 199 -3.93 -6.56 12.85
C LEU A 199 -3.22 -5.22 13.08
N ASP A 200 -1.94 -5.14 12.74
CA ASP A 200 -1.10 -3.95 12.93
C ASP A 200 -1.52 -2.80 11.99
N LEU A 201 -1.80 -3.11 10.71
CA LEU A 201 -2.40 -2.16 9.76
C LEU A 201 -3.68 -1.56 10.34
N TRP A 202 -4.58 -2.39 10.84
CA TRP A 202 -5.85 -1.92 11.39
C TRP A 202 -5.71 -1.21 12.73
N ALA A 203 -4.75 -1.60 13.57
CA ALA A 203 -4.47 -0.89 14.82
C ALA A 203 -4.14 0.59 14.55
N MET A 204 -3.40 0.87 13.48
CA MET A 204 -3.03 2.23 13.08
C MET A 204 -4.12 2.94 12.27
N CYS A 205 -4.85 2.23 11.41
CA CYS A 205 -5.84 2.82 10.50
C CYS A 205 -7.29 2.76 10.99
N GLY A 206 -7.58 2.03 12.06
CA GLY A 206 -8.94 1.84 12.59
C GLY A 206 -9.65 3.15 12.97
N PRO A 207 -8.99 4.12 13.65
CA PRO A 207 -9.60 5.42 13.91
C PRO A 207 -9.96 6.18 12.64
N PHE A 208 -9.07 6.21 11.65
CA PHE A 208 -9.32 6.81 10.34
C PHE A 208 -10.48 6.12 9.60
N GLY A 209 -10.57 4.79 9.71
CA GLY A 209 -11.67 4.03 9.14
C GLY A 209 -13.02 4.31 9.78
N LYS A 210 -13.08 4.46 11.10
CA LYS A 210 -14.30 4.88 11.80
C LYS A 210 -14.77 6.27 11.33
N ALA A 211 -13.83 7.21 11.17
CA ALA A 211 -14.15 8.54 10.64
C ALA A 211 -14.64 8.46 9.18
N SER A 212 -14.00 7.64 8.33
CA SER A 212 -14.41 7.39 6.95
C SER A 212 -15.85 6.87 6.84
N VAL A 213 -16.22 5.87 7.66
CA VAL A 213 -17.58 5.32 7.69
C VAL A 213 -18.61 6.36 8.16
N ALA A 214 -18.25 7.17 9.15
CA ALA A 214 -19.12 8.25 9.63
C ALA A 214 -19.33 9.34 8.57
N LEU A 215 -18.28 9.69 7.80
CA LEU A 215 -18.39 10.61 6.67
C LEU A 215 -19.31 10.05 5.58
N GLU A 216 -19.14 8.79 5.17
CA GLU A 216 -19.99 8.16 4.16
C GLU A 216 -21.46 8.15 4.58
N ALA A 217 -21.75 7.87 5.86
CA ALA A 217 -23.10 7.96 6.41
C ALA A 217 -23.64 9.40 6.33
N ALA A 218 -22.87 10.39 6.77
CA ALA A 218 -23.29 11.79 6.73
C ALA A 218 -23.55 12.29 5.29
N ILE A 219 -22.70 11.93 4.33
CA ILE A 219 -22.89 12.27 2.91
C ILE A 219 -24.19 11.65 2.39
N ARG A 220 -24.44 10.38 2.72
CA ARG A 220 -25.66 9.68 2.32
C ARG A 220 -26.92 10.31 2.91
N ASP A 221 -26.85 10.89 4.10
CA ASP A 221 -28.01 11.52 4.74
C ASP A 221 -28.27 12.94 4.21
N SER A 222 -27.22 13.71 3.90
CA SER A 222 -27.32 15.09 3.41
C SER A 222 -27.73 15.21 1.92
N SER A 223 -28.86 15.85 1.65
CA SER A 223 -29.31 16.19 0.29
C SER A 223 -28.31 17.08 -0.47
N VAL A 224 -27.73 18.05 0.23
CA VAL A 224 -26.70 18.97 -0.29
C VAL A 224 -25.48 18.20 -0.74
N ALA A 225 -24.98 17.29 0.09
CA ALA A 225 -23.77 16.54 -0.20
C ALA A 225 -23.97 15.57 -1.39
N ARG A 226 -25.12 14.90 -1.47
CA ARG A 226 -25.44 14.02 -2.62
C ARG A 226 -25.57 14.77 -3.94
N ASN A 227 -25.91 16.06 -3.90
CA ASN A 227 -26.09 16.91 -5.07
C ASN A 227 -24.84 17.75 -5.41
N ALA A 228 -23.71 17.51 -4.74
CA ALA A 228 -22.44 18.16 -5.08
C ALA A 228 -22.02 17.83 -6.52
N SER A 229 -21.29 18.75 -7.16
CA SER A 229 -20.86 18.61 -8.56
C SER A 229 -19.78 17.56 -8.79
N LEU A 230 -19.12 17.12 -7.72
CA LEU A 230 -18.11 16.08 -7.73
C LEU A 230 -18.61 14.87 -6.96
N ALA A 231 -18.19 13.67 -7.34
CA ALA A 231 -18.50 12.46 -6.59
C ALA A 231 -17.65 12.34 -5.33
N ALA A 232 -18.20 11.75 -4.27
CA ALA A 232 -17.46 11.40 -3.07
C ALA A 232 -16.35 10.36 -3.38
N GLU A 233 -15.19 10.52 -2.76
CA GLU A 233 -14.11 9.54 -2.87
C GLU A 233 -14.49 8.20 -2.24
N ASN A 234 -14.14 7.10 -2.90
CA ASN A 234 -14.32 5.77 -2.34
C ASN A 234 -13.25 5.46 -1.27
N LEU A 235 -13.72 5.31 -0.02
CA LEU A 235 -12.94 4.92 1.16
C LEU A 235 -13.30 3.52 1.71
N ASP A 236 -13.91 2.66 0.88
CA ASP A 236 -14.38 1.32 1.27
C ASP A 236 -13.28 0.46 1.91
N MET A 237 -12.02 0.65 1.48
CA MET A 237 -10.86 -0.02 2.05
C MET A 237 -10.72 0.19 3.56
N PHE A 238 -11.27 1.27 4.12
CA PHE A 238 -11.18 1.57 5.55
C PHE A 238 -12.41 1.15 6.36
N LYS A 239 -13.41 0.49 5.76
CA LYS A 239 -14.66 0.09 6.45
C LYS A 239 -14.45 -0.89 7.60
N SER A 240 -13.43 -1.74 7.49
CA SER A 240 -13.09 -2.74 8.51
C SER A 240 -11.66 -3.24 8.33
N GLN A 241 -11.13 -3.95 9.33
CA GLN A 241 -9.86 -4.66 9.23
C GLN A 241 -9.79 -5.56 7.99
N GLN A 242 -10.85 -6.32 7.72
CA GLN A 242 -10.90 -7.25 6.59
C GLN A 242 -10.82 -6.51 5.24
N HIS A 243 -11.61 -5.44 5.08
CA HIS A 243 -11.59 -4.64 3.84
C HIS A 243 -10.22 -4.00 3.60
N LEU A 244 -9.55 -3.54 4.66
CA LEU A 244 -8.21 -2.97 4.54
C LEU A 244 -7.19 -4.05 4.14
N CYS A 245 -7.24 -5.20 4.81
CA CYS A 245 -6.36 -6.34 4.53
C CYS A 245 -6.53 -6.84 3.09
N ASP A 246 -7.78 -7.03 2.64
CA ASP A 246 -8.10 -7.47 1.28
C ASP A 246 -7.64 -6.44 0.25
N TRP A 247 -7.87 -5.14 0.50
CA TRP A 247 -7.39 -4.09 -0.39
C TRP A 247 -5.86 -4.04 -0.48
N MET A 248 -5.15 -4.11 0.65
CA MET A 248 -3.68 -4.12 0.66
C MET A 248 -3.12 -5.37 -0.02
N HIS A 249 -3.79 -6.51 0.11
CA HIS A 249 -3.39 -7.74 -0.56
C HIS A 249 -3.63 -7.64 -2.08
N ASP A 250 -4.85 -7.31 -2.48
CA ASP A 250 -5.29 -7.38 -3.88
C ASP A 250 -4.75 -6.24 -4.72
N GLN A 251 -4.64 -5.04 -4.15
CA GLN A 251 -4.16 -3.86 -4.88
C GLN A 251 -2.64 -3.68 -4.77
N VAL A 252 -2.04 -3.97 -3.61
CA VAL A 252 -0.61 -3.72 -3.40
C VAL A 252 0.22 -5.00 -3.53
N ALA A 253 -0.07 -6.04 -2.76
CA ALA A 253 0.77 -7.25 -2.72
C ALA A 253 0.79 -8.03 -4.04
N LEU A 254 -0.36 -8.15 -4.70
CA LEU A 254 -0.45 -8.83 -6.01
C LEU A 254 0.00 -7.96 -7.19
N HIS A 255 0.15 -6.66 -6.98
CA HIS A 255 0.40 -5.69 -8.04
C HIS A 255 1.42 -4.62 -7.64
N PRO A 256 2.58 -4.98 -7.05
CA PRO A 256 3.49 -3.99 -6.50
C PRO A 256 4.01 -3.03 -7.56
N PHE A 257 4.26 -3.53 -8.78
CA PHE A 257 4.82 -2.77 -9.90
C PHE A 257 3.78 -2.49 -10.99
N ARG A 258 2.49 -2.46 -10.63
CA ARG A 258 1.45 -2.08 -11.57
C ARG A 258 1.39 -0.57 -11.66
N LEU A 259 1.62 -0.03 -12.86
CA LEU A 259 1.26 1.36 -13.13
C LEU A 259 -0.27 1.48 -13.08
N PRO A 260 -0.81 2.51 -12.41
CA PRO A 260 -2.21 2.89 -12.57
C PRO A 260 -2.49 3.01 -14.07
N SER A 261 -3.49 2.31 -14.59
CA SER A 261 -3.93 2.58 -15.95
C SER A 261 -4.39 4.04 -16.03
N ARG A 262 -4.39 4.65 -17.22
CA ARG A 262 -4.95 6.02 -17.40
C ARG A 262 -6.40 6.13 -16.90
N GLU A 263 -7.14 5.03 -16.94
CA GLU A 263 -8.50 4.90 -16.37
C GLU A 263 -8.46 4.58 -14.85
N GLY A 264 -7.36 3.99 -14.39
CA GLY A 264 -7.06 3.58 -13.01
C GLY A 264 -6.41 4.64 -12.13
N HIS A 265 -6.38 5.92 -12.54
CA HIS A 265 -6.20 7.04 -11.58
C HIS A 265 -7.34 7.08 -10.54
N SER A 266 -8.46 6.43 -10.87
CA SER A 266 -9.37 5.88 -9.87
C SER A 266 -8.82 4.52 -9.42
N VAL A 267 -8.39 4.41 -8.15
CA VAL A 267 -8.09 3.11 -7.54
C VAL A 267 -9.28 2.19 -7.86
N PRO A 268 -9.07 1.02 -8.50
CA PRO A 268 -10.18 0.16 -8.88
C PRO A 268 -11.08 -0.05 -7.66
N ALA A 269 -12.36 0.27 -7.81
CA ALA A 269 -13.33 -0.17 -6.81
C ALA A 269 -13.10 -1.67 -6.63
N LEU A 270 -12.97 -2.12 -5.37
CA LEU A 270 -12.87 -3.55 -5.08
C LEU A 270 -13.91 -4.26 -5.95
N PRO A 271 -13.54 -5.28 -6.74
CA PRO A 271 -14.51 -6.01 -7.53
C PRO A 271 -15.64 -6.36 -6.57
N LYS A 272 -16.86 -5.86 -6.86
CA LYS A 272 -18.03 -6.02 -5.98
C LYS A 272 -18.02 -7.48 -5.57
N ALA A 273 -17.75 -7.74 -4.28
CA ALA A 273 -17.68 -9.10 -3.77
C ALA A 273 -18.92 -9.80 -4.27
N THR A 274 -18.76 -10.73 -5.21
CA THR A 274 -19.89 -11.37 -5.87
C THR A 274 -20.72 -11.97 -4.74
N PRO A 275 -21.99 -11.58 -4.54
CA PRO A 275 -22.80 -12.10 -3.45
C PRO A 275 -22.95 -13.61 -3.71
N GLY A 276 -22.10 -14.42 -3.06
CA GLY A 276 -21.90 -15.83 -3.40
C GLY A 276 -20.45 -16.31 -3.25
N SER A 277 -19.45 -15.45 -3.45
CA SER A 277 -18.07 -15.70 -3.01
C SER A 277 -17.90 -15.26 -1.57
N SER A 278 -18.75 -15.78 -0.68
CA SER A 278 -18.20 -16.15 0.61
C SER A 278 -17.19 -17.26 0.28
N VAL A 279 -15.92 -16.89 0.14
CA VAL A 279 -14.87 -17.78 0.64
C VAL A 279 -15.17 -17.88 2.13
N SER A 280 -16.13 -18.75 2.44
CA SER A 280 -16.15 -19.43 3.70
C SER A 280 -14.71 -19.90 3.81
N TYR A 281 -14.01 -19.46 4.86
CA TYR A 281 -13.03 -20.31 5.48
C TYR A 281 -13.81 -21.55 5.94
N GLY A 282 -14.27 -22.33 4.97
CA GLY A 282 -14.86 -23.61 5.18
C GLY A 282 -13.73 -24.37 5.80
N THR A 283 -13.98 -24.87 7.01
CA THR A 283 -13.43 -26.12 7.50
C THR A 283 -13.22 -27.02 6.29
N ALA A 284 -12.00 -26.99 5.76
CA ALA A 284 -11.63 -27.83 4.64
C ALA A 284 -11.85 -29.27 5.11
N PRO A 285 -12.37 -30.16 4.28
CA PRO A 285 -12.44 -31.57 4.65
C PRO A 285 -11.01 -32.02 5.00
N ALA A 286 -10.84 -32.42 6.27
CA ALA A 286 -9.58 -32.71 6.95
C ALA A 286 -8.76 -33.89 6.34
N GLU A 287 -9.07 -34.32 5.13
CA GLU A 287 -8.53 -35.54 4.51
C GLU A 287 -7.52 -35.29 3.39
N ARG A 288 -7.33 -34.04 2.93
CA ARG A 288 -6.29 -33.71 1.94
C ARG A 288 -5.04 -33.01 2.51
N GLU A 289 -4.96 -32.90 3.84
CA GLU A 289 -3.87 -32.24 4.59
C GLU A 289 -2.69 -33.17 4.94
N ARG A 290 -2.67 -34.43 4.48
CA ARG A 290 -1.56 -35.37 4.78
C ARG A 290 -0.35 -35.30 3.87
N ARG A 291 -0.26 -34.35 2.93
CA ARG A 291 0.94 -34.17 2.11
C ARG A 291 1.58 -32.82 2.39
N LEU A 292 2.63 -32.88 3.21
CA LEU A 292 3.63 -31.84 3.52
C LEU A 292 3.19 -30.81 4.57
N GLN A 293 3.31 -31.18 5.86
CA GLN A 293 3.49 -30.25 6.98
C GLN A 293 4.88 -29.55 6.89
N GLY A 294 5.18 -28.94 5.75
CA GLY A 294 6.18 -27.87 5.72
C GLY A 294 5.55 -26.67 6.40
N VAL A 295 6.22 -26.08 7.38
CA VAL A 295 5.81 -24.79 7.94
C VAL A 295 5.75 -23.80 6.78
N GLU A 296 4.54 -23.48 6.32
CA GLU A 296 4.34 -22.55 5.23
C GLU A 296 4.86 -21.18 5.67
N ALA A 297 5.80 -20.61 4.91
CA ALA A 297 6.37 -19.33 5.26
C ALA A 297 5.34 -18.21 5.04
N THR A 298 5.30 -17.26 5.96
CA THR A 298 4.44 -16.07 5.88
C THR A 298 5.30 -14.83 5.79
N LEU A 299 4.91 -13.89 4.94
CA LEU A 299 5.58 -12.61 4.75
C LEU A 299 5.12 -11.62 5.82
N ASP A 300 6.05 -11.06 6.59
CA ASP A 300 5.79 -9.89 7.42
C ASP A 300 6.19 -8.62 6.66
N ALA A 301 5.25 -8.10 5.86
CA ALA A 301 5.50 -6.92 5.03
C ALA A 301 5.73 -5.65 5.87
N LEU A 302 5.28 -5.59 7.11
CA LEU A 302 5.53 -4.42 7.97
C LEU A 302 6.93 -4.47 8.57
N GLU A 303 7.41 -5.64 8.98
CA GLU A 303 8.79 -5.81 9.43
C GLU A 303 9.78 -5.54 8.29
N ASP A 304 9.56 -6.14 7.12
CA ASP A 304 10.39 -5.90 5.93
C ASP A 304 10.35 -4.43 5.51
N GLY A 305 9.19 -3.77 5.64
CA GLY A 305 9.00 -2.34 5.38
C GLY A 305 9.75 -1.43 6.34
N LYS A 306 9.72 -1.72 7.65
CA LYS A 306 10.47 -0.98 8.68
C LYS A 306 11.99 -1.12 8.48
N ALA A 307 12.44 -2.26 7.99
CA ALA A 307 13.84 -2.53 7.67
C ALA A 307 14.29 -1.95 6.31
N SER A 308 13.38 -1.31 5.58
CA SER A 308 13.66 -0.69 4.30
C SER A 308 14.26 0.72 4.44
N GLY A 309 14.86 1.22 3.36
CA GLY A 309 15.39 2.59 3.27
C GLY A 309 14.46 3.57 2.55
N PHE A 310 13.19 3.24 2.34
CA PHE A 310 12.21 4.16 1.76
C PHE A 310 11.85 5.29 2.73
N SER A 311 11.42 6.44 2.20
CA SER A 311 10.84 7.51 3.02
C SER A 311 9.43 7.11 3.45
N LEU A 312 9.30 6.47 4.61
CA LEU A 312 8.02 5.97 5.12
C LEU A 312 7.13 7.09 5.67
N GLN A 313 7.71 8.23 6.04
CA GLN A 313 6.97 9.32 6.67
C GLN A 313 5.94 9.90 5.71
N TRP A 314 4.67 9.82 6.10
CA TRP A 314 3.59 10.46 5.37
C TRP A 314 3.80 11.99 5.32
N ARG A 315 3.65 12.55 4.12
CA ARG A 315 3.65 13.99 3.89
C ARG A 315 2.29 14.37 3.33
N ASP A 316 1.61 15.26 4.03
CA ASP A 316 0.32 15.73 3.55
C ASP A 316 0.47 16.42 2.18
N PRO A 317 -0.42 16.10 1.23
CA PRO A 317 -0.36 16.73 -0.07
C PRO A 317 -0.66 18.22 0.06
N VAL A 318 0.03 19.00 -0.79
CA VAL A 318 -0.20 20.44 -0.89
C VAL A 318 -1.66 20.67 -1.28
N GLY A 319 -2.38 21.44 -0.44
CA GLY A 319 -3.79 21.75 -0.65
C GLY A 319 -4.75 21.19 0.42
N ILE A 320 -4.28 20.30 1.32
CA ILE A 320 -5.13 19.76 2.40
C ILE A 320 -4.90 20.46 3.74
N SER A 321 -3.69 21.01 3.99
CA SER A 321 -3.49 21.85 5.18
C SER A 321 -4.38 23.08 5.09
N GLY A 322 -5.23 23.21 6.12
CA GLY A 322 -6.30 24.19 6.20
C GLY A 322 -5.84 25.63 5.97
N ALA A 323 -6.85 26.47 5.75
CA ALA A 323 -6.82 27.90 5.49
C ALA A 323 -5.93 28.79 6.40
N ASN A 324 -5.15 28.23 7.32
CA ASN A 324 -4.25 28.94 8.22
C ASN A 324 -2.82 29.13 7.68
N ARG A 325 -2.41 28.50 6.57
CA ARG A 325 -1.10 28.82 5.95
C ARG A 325 -1.08 30.10 5.11
N VAL A 326 -2.22 30.76 4.93
CA VAL A 326 -2.25 32.10 4.33
C VAL A 326 -1.53 33.13 5.21
N ALA A 327 -1.34 32.85 6.51
CA ALA A 327 -0.54 33.68 7.40
C ALA A 327 0.98 33.55 7.18
N ASP A 328 1.48 32.40 6.70
CA ASP A 328 2.93 32.14 6.52
C ASP A 328 3.42 32.34 5.09
N LEU A 329 2.50 32.54 4.14
CA LEU A 329 2.80 32.85 2.73
C LEU A 329 2.41 34.27 2.33
N MET A 330 2.22 35.19 3.30
CA MET A 330 2.50 36.59 2.98
C MET A 330 4.01 36.70 2.76
N PRO A 331 4.48 37.02 1.54
CA PRO A 331 5.90 37.25 1.33
C PRO A 331 6.31 38.37 2.30
N GLN A 332 7.38 38.17 3.08
CA GLN A 332 7.93 39.21 3.97
C GLN A 332 8.17 40.55 3.24
N SER A 333 8.23 40.52 1.92
CA SER A 333 8.20 41.66 1.00
C SER A 333 7.02 42.60 1.19
N ALA A 334 5.82 42.11 1.52
CA ALA A 334 4.63 42.96 1.70
C ALA A 334 4.67 43.73 3.03
N VAL A 335 5.26 43.16 4.08
CA VAL A 335 5.50 43.86 5.36
C VAL A 335 6.56 44.94 5.20
N ILE A 336 7.59 44.72 4.37
CA ILE A 336 8.61 45.73 4.08
C ILE A 336 8.01 46.94 3.35
N ILE A 337 7.10 46.73 2.40
CA ILE A 337 6.46 47.85 1.67
C ILE A 337 5.56 48.67 2.60
N ALA A 338 4.80 48.05 3.50
CA ALA A 338 3.98 48.77 4.47
C ALA A 338 4.83 49.60 5.45
N VAL A 339 5.96 49.07 5.92
CA VAL A 339 6.88 49.79 6.83
C VAL A 339 7.59 50.94 6.10
N VAL A 340 7.99 50.76 4.83
CA VAL A 340 8.64 51.83 4.04
C VAL A 340 7.68 52.98 3.74
N VAL A 341 6.39 52.70 3.46
CA VAL A 341 5.39 53.75 3.24
C VAL A 341 5.12 54.55 4.52
N ILE A 342 5.04 53.90 5.68
CA ILE A 342 4.82 54.59 6.96
C ILE A 342 6.03 55.47 7.33
N ILE A 343 7.27 55.00 7.12
CA ILE A 343 8.48 55.79 7.40
C ILE A 343 8.59 56.99 6.43
N ALA A 344 8.18 56.83 5.17
CA ALA A 344 8.16 57.93 4.21
C ALA A 344 7.13 59.02 4.58
N SER A 345 5.97 58.64 5.12
CA SER A 345 4.95 59.58 5.57
C SER A 345 5.34 60.35 6.84
N MET A 346 6.09 59.74 7.76
CA MET A 346 6.57 60.42 8.98
C MET A 346 7.72 61.41 8.74
N ARG A 347 8.38 61.36 7.57
CA ARG A 347 9.43 62.31 7.19
C ARG A 347 8.94 63.54 6.43
N ALA A 348 7.67 63.56 6.04
CA ALA A 348 7.07 64.62 5.22
C ALA A 348 6.13 65.55 6.01
N GLY A 349 6.13 65.47 7.35
CA GLY A 349 5.33 66.31 8.26
C GLY A 349 6.17 67.26 9.09
#